data_AF-A0A377PQ41-F1
#
_entry.id   AF-A0A377PQ41-F1
#
_cell.length_a   1.000
_cell.length_b   1.000
_cell.length_c   1.000
_cell.angle_alpha   90.00
_cell.angle_beta   90.00
_cell.angle_gamma   90.00
#
_symmetry.space_group_name_H-M   'P 1'
#
loop_
_entity.id
_entity.type
_entity.pdbx_description
1 polymer ?
#
loop_
_entity_poly.entity_id
_entity_poly.type
_entity_poly.pdbx_seq_one_letter_code
_entity_poly.pdbx_strand_id
1 'polypeptide(L)'
;MDDIQLIQFLANALKSATQQRDWVQVRNVDKQIASLLSSLSGQPLSEQKRQALMMLKDTHHRVNEICRQQSAELEHKMALHRNNREGAIAYATFGGDEDSE
;
A
#
# COMPACT_ATOMS: atom_id res chain seq x y z
N MET A 1 24.06 4.67 15.63
CA MET A 1 22.99 5.38 14.90
C MET A 1 21.93 5.72 15.92
N ASP A 2 21.52 6.98 16.03
CA ASP A 2 20.53 7.40 17.02
C ASP A 2 19.13 6.88 16.63
N ASP A 3 18.32 6.47 17.60
CA ASP A 3 16.97 5.91 17.35
C ASP A 3 16.10 6.90 16.58
N ILE A 4 16.29 8.21 16.82
CA ILE A 4 15.59 9.29 16.13
C ILE A 4 15.95 9.33 14.64
N GLN A 5 17.23 9.15 14.31
CA GLN A 5 17.69 9.11 12.92
C GLN A 5 17.17 7.87 12.21
N LEU A 6 17.10 6.74 12.90
CA LEU A 6 16.54 5.51 12.37
C LEU A 6 15.03 5.64 12.09
N ILE A 7 14.28 6.26 13.01
CA ILE A 7 12.84 6.56 12.82
C ILE A 7 12.62 7.44 11.59
N GLN A 8 13.41 8.51 11.42
CA GLN A 8 13.30 9.41 10.27
C GLN A 8 13.69 8.72 8.95
N PHE A 9 14.73 7.87 8.98
CA PHE A 9 15.12 7.07 7.84
C PHE A 9 13.99 6.14 7.40
N LEU A 10 13.38 5.41 8.33
CA LEU A 10 12.28 4.49 8.04
C LEU A 10 11.04 5.23 7.52
N ALA A 11 10.71 6.41 8.07
CA ALA A 11 9.63 7.26 7.57
C ALA A 11 9.86 7.68 6.09
N ASN A 12 11.08 8.11 5.77
CA ASN A 12 11.44 8.51 4.40
C ASN A 12 11.48 7.32 3.44
N ALA A 13 11.99 6.17 3.90
CA ALA A 13 12.00 4.93 3.13
C ALA A 13 10.58 4.46 2.80
N LEU A 14 9.66 4.51 3.77
CA LEU A 14 8.26 4.15 3.59
C LEU A 14 7.57 5.06 2.58
N LYS A 15 7.81 6.38 2.68
CA LYS A 15 7.30 7.37 1.73
C LYS A 15 7.82 7.13 0.31
N SER A 16 9.13 6.91 0.16
CA SER A 16 9.76 6.68 -1.14
C SER A 16 9.26 5.37 -1.79
N ALA A 17 9.18 4.28 -1.03
CA ALA A 17 8.65 3.01 -1.51
C ALA A 17 7.19 3.14 -1.99
N THR A 18 6.38 3.92 -1.27
CA THR A 18 4.99 4.21 -1.66
C THR A 18 4.91 5.02 -2.95
N GLN A 19 5.77 6.04 -3.11
CA GLN A 19 5.84 6.84 -4.34
C GLN A 19 6.26 6.01 -5.56
N GLN A 20 7.19 5.08 -5.37
CA GLN A 20 7.66 4.15 -6.39
C GLN A 20 6.67 3.00 -6.67
N ARG A 21 5.56 2.91 -5.91
CA ARG A 21 4.59 1.80 -5.95
C ARG A 21 5.25 0.44 -5.73
N ASP A 22 6.37 0.41 -5.02
CA ASP A 22 7.07 -0.82 -4.65
C ASP A 22 6.48 -1.37 -3.36
N TRP A 23 5.37 -2.11 -3.51
CA TRP A 23 4.63 -2.69 -2.39
C TRP A 23 5.43 -3.72 -1.59
N VAL A 24 6.42 -4.36 -2.21
CA VAL A 24 7.31 -5.31 -1.53
C VAL A 24 8.21 -4.53 -0.58
N GLN A 25 8.79 -3.41 -1.04
CA GLN A 25 9.56 -2.54 -0.17
C GLN A 25 8.72 -1.88 0.92
N VAL A 26 7.50 -1.44 0.62
CA VAL A 26 6.59 -0.92 1.66
C VAL A 26 6.42 -1.93 2.80
N ARG A 27 6.19 -3.21 2.48
CA ARG A 27 6.07 -4.28 3.49
C ARG A 27 7.38 -4.54 4.25
N ASN A 28 8.52 -4.45 3.59
CA ASN A 28 9.82 -4.65 4.24
C ASN A 28 10.17 -3.51 5.21
N VAL A 29 9.88 -2.27 4.83
CA VAL A 29 10.06 -1.11 5.70
C VAL A 29 9.08 -1.16 6.87
N ASP A 30 7.83 -1.58 6.64
CA ASP A 30 6.82 -1.76 7.69
C ASP A 30 7.26 -2.78 8.75
N LYS A 31 7.84 -3.92 8.34
CA LYS A 31 8.41 -4.91 9.28
C LYS A 31 9.56 -4.34 10.11
N GLN A 32 10.41 -3.50 9.50
CA GLN A 32 11.52 -2.84 10.21
C GLN A 32 10.99 -1.84 11.24
N ILE A 33 9.94 -1.08 10.89
CA ILE A 33 9.23 -0.20 11.82
C ILE A 33 8.64 -1.01 12.98
N ALA A 34 7.97 -2.12 12.72
CA ALA A 34 7.38 -2.96 13.77
C ALA A 34 8.44 -3.54 14.73
N SER A 35 9.58 -3.97 14.20
CA SER A 35 10.72 -4.44 15.00
C SER A 35 11.27 -3.33 15.90
N LEU A 36 11.46 -2.14 15.35
CA LEU A 36 11.92 -0.97 16.10
C LEU A 36 10.93 -0.54 17.19
N LEU A 37 9.63 -0.52 16.89
CA LEU A 37 8.59 -0.21 17.88
C LEU A 37 8.56 -1.25 19.01
N SER A 38 8.80 -2.52 18.68
CA SER A 38 8.86 -3.61 19.66
C SER A 38 10.09 -3.48 20.56
N SER A 39 11.26 -3.11 20.02
CA SER A 39 12.47 -2.90 20.83
C SER A 39 12.40 -1.64 21.70
N LEU A 40 11.64 -0.63 21.27
CA LEU A 40 11.35 0.57 22.06
C LEU A 40 10.24 0.35 23.10
N SER A 41 9.46 -0.73 22.98
CA SER A 41 8.39 -1.04 23.94
C SER A 41 8.97 -1.36 25.33
N GLY A 42 8.47 -0.69 26.35
CA GLY A 42 8.95 -0.84 27.72
C GLY A 42 10.16 0.02 28.10
N GLN A 43 10.74 0.79 27.18
CA GLN A 43 11.78 1.78 27.52
C GLN A 43 11.18 3.16 27.82
N PRO A 44 11.74 3.94 28.77
CA PRO A 44 11.36 5.32 28.97
C PRO A 44 11.73 6.13 27.72
N LEU A 45 10.71 6.55 26.98
CA LEU A 45 10.86 7.38 25.78
C LEU A 45 11.08 8.84 26.20
N SER A 46 12.16 9.45 25.73
CA SER A 46 12.32 10.90 25.81
C SER A 46 11.28 11.61 24.94
N GLU A 47 10.98 12.87 25.27
CA GLU A 47 10.00 13.67 24.52
C GLU A 47 10.36 13.77 23.03
N GLN A 48 11.66 13.88 22.71
CA GLN A 48 12.15 13.92 21.33
C GLN A 48 11.86 12.62 20.57
N LYS A 49 12.02 11.45 21.22
CA LYS A 49 11.67 10.15 20.63
C LYS A 49 10.15 10.03 20.44
N ARG A 50 9.36 10.51 21.40
CA ARG A 50 7.90 10.55 21.30
C ARG A 50 7.43 11.38 20.10
N GLN A 51 8.03 12.54 19.89
CA GLN A 51 7.72 13.39 18.74
C GLN A 51 8.08 12.71 17.41
N ALA A 52 9.25 12.07 17.33
CA ALA A 52 9.66 11.32 16.13
C ALA A 52 8.69 10.16 15.83
N LEU A 53 8.23 9.44 16.86
CA LEU A 53 7.25 8.38 16.71
C LEU A 53 5.87 8.89 16.27
N MET A 54 5.42 10.06 16.74
CA MET A 54 4.19 10.69 16.26
C MET A 54 4.29 11.03 14.76
N MET A 55 5.40 11.61 14.32
CA MET A 55 5.62 11.89 12.89
C MET A 55 5.65 10.61 12.04
N LEU A 56 6.25 9.54 12.55
CA LEU A 56 6.25 8.23 11.88
C LEU A 56 4.83 7.67 11.76
N LYS A 57 4.03 7.77 12.82
CA LYS A 57 2.63 7.32 12.83
C LYS A 57 1.79 8.04 11.78
N ASP A 58 1.89 9.36 11.68
CA ASP A 58 1.16 10.14 10.68
C ASP A 58 1.58 9.76 9.25
N THR A 59 2.88 9.56 9.05
CA THR A 59 3.42 9.11 7.76
C THR A 59 2.87 7.74 7.38
N HIS A 60 2.83 6.81 8.35
CA HIS A 60 2.29 5.46 8.16
C HIS A 60 0.81 5.46 7.80
N HIS A 61 0.00 6.26 8.52
CA HIS A 61 -1.43 6.42 8.20
C HIS A 61 -1.65 6.91 6.78
N ARG A 62 -0.88 7.91 6.34
CA ARG A 62 -0.99 8.45 4.99
C ARG A 62 -0.58 7.45 3.90
N VAL A 63 0.47 6.68 4.15
CA VAL A 63 0.89 5.60 3.25
C VAL A 63 -0.18 4.51 3.16
N ASN A 64 -0.78 4.13 4.29
CA ASN A 64 -1.85 3.14 4.32
C ASN A 64 -3.09 3.60 3.53
N GLU A 65 -3.45 4.87 3.65
CA GLU A 65 -4.53 5.46 2.85
C GLU A 65 -4.23 5.39 1.35
N ILE A 66 -3.00 5.70 0.93
CA ILE A 66 -2.56 5.58 -0.48
C ILE A 66 -2.63 4.12 -0.95
N CYS A 67 -2.16 3.17 -0.14
CA CYS A 67 -2.24 1.74 -0.46
C CYS A 67 -3.71 1.29 -0.65
N ARG A 68 -4.61 1.75 0.21
CA ARG A 68 -6.05 1.46 0.11
C ARG A 68 -6.67 2.03 -1.16
N GLN A 69 -6.38 3.29 -1.49
CA GLN A 69 -6.86 3.92 -2.72
C GLN A 69 -6.37 3.20 -3.97
N GLN A 70 -5.08 2.82 -4.01
CA GLN A 70 -4.51 2.07 -5.14
C GLN A 70 -5.11 0.66 -5.26
N SER A 71 -5.40 0.00 -4.14
CA SER A 71 -6.07 -1.31 -4.14
C SER A 71 -7.50 -1.22 -4.68
N ALA A 72 -8.26 -0.21 -4.27
CA ALA A 72 -9.62 0.03 -4.76
C ALA A 72 -9.64 0.38 -6.26
N GLU A 73 -8.67 1.18 -6.72
CA GLU A 73 -8.50 1.49 -8.15
C GLU A 73 -8.23 0.23 -8.98
N LEU A 74 -7.37 -0.66 -8.47
CA LEU A 74 -7.07 -1.92 -9.14
C LEU A 74 -8.29 -2.85 -9.19
N GLU A 75 -9.01 -3.00 -8.07
CA GLU A 75 -10.23 -3.79 -7.99
C GLU A 75 -11.29 -3.29 -8.98
N HIS A 76 -11.47 -1.97 -9.09
CA HIS A 76 -12.38 -1.37 -10.06
C HIS A 76 -11.98 -1.69 -11.51
N LYS A 77 -10.69 -1.59 -11.85
CA LYS A 77 -10.19 -1.96 -13.19
C LYS A 77 -10.39 -3.45 -13.47
N MET A 78 -10.15 -4.33 -12.50
CA MET A 78 -10.37 -5.76 -12.65
C MET A 78 -11.85 -6.08 -12.89
N ALA A 79 -12.76 -5.43 -12.16
CA ALA A 79 -14.20 -5.57 -12.37
C ALA A 79 -14.63 -5.11 -13.77
N LEU A 80 -14.11 -3.97 -14.24
CA LEU A 80 -14.36 -3.47 -15.59
C LEU A 80 -13.87 -4.45 -16.68
N HIS A 81 -12.66 -4.98 -16.54
CA HIS A 81 -12.12 -5.97 -17.48
C HIS A 81 -12.92 -7.28 -17.48
N ARG A 82 -13.38 -7.74 -16.31
CA ARG A 82 -14.24 -8.92 -16.21
C ARG A 82 -15.58 -8.70 -16.92
N ASN A 83 -16.24 -7.57 -16.68
CA ASN A 83 -17.51 -7.24 -17.30
C ASN A 83 -17.39 -7.06 -18.82
N ASN A 84 -16.29 -6.44 -19.29
CA ASN A 84 -16.04 -6.31 -20.73
C ASN A 84 -15.78 -7.66 -21.40
N ARG A 85 -15.11 -8.60 -20.72
CA ARG A 85 -14.91 -9.96 -21.22
C ARG A 85 -16.23 -10.74 -21.28
N GLU A 86 -17.07 -10.63 -20.25
CA GLU A 86 -18.40 -11.26 -20.22
C GLU A 86 -19.31 -10.67 -21.33
N GLY A 87 -19.30 -9.35 -21.54
CA GLY A 87 -20.04 -8.70 -22.63
C GLY A 87 -19.55 -9.11 -24.02
N ALA A 88 -18.23 -9.16 -24.25
CA ALA A 88 -17.66 -9.59 -25.52
C ALA A 88 -18.02 -11.06 -25.85
N ILE A 89 -18.06 -11.95 -24.85
CA ILE A 89 -18.49 -13.34 -25.02
C ILE A 89 -19.99 -13.42 -25.36
N ALA A 90 -20.83 -12.61 -24.71
CA ALA A 90 -22.26 -12.56 -25.00
C ALA A 90 -22.52 -12.16 -26.46
N TYR A 91 -21.88 -11.10 -26.96
CA TYR A 91 -22.01 -10.71 -28.36
C TYR A 91 -21.50 -11.78 -29.33
N ALA A 92 -20.40 -12.47 -29.01
CA ALA A 92 -19.90 -13.56 -29.87
C ALA A 92 -20.81 -14.80 -29.88
N THR A 93 -21.54 -15.03 -28.79
CA THR A 93 -22.46 -16.18 -28.67
C THR A 93 -23.80 -15.90 -29.36
N PHE A 94 -24.27 -14.65 -29.37
CA PHE A 94 -25.51 -14.26 -30.04
C PHE A 94 -25.34 -13.84 -31.50
N GLY A 95 -24.16 -13.38 -31.92
CA GLY A 95 -23.86 -13.01 -33.32
C GLY A 95 -23.37 -14.16 -34.21
N GLY A 96 -23.28 -15.39 -33.68
CA GLY A 96 -22.86 -16.58 -34.41
C GLY A 96 -24.00 -17.42 -35.00
N ASP A 97 -25.25 -17.07 -34.73
CA ASP A 97 -26.44 -17.82 -35.16
C ASP A 97 -27.15 -17.23 -36.40
N GLU A 98 -26.62 -16.17 -37.03
CA GLU A 98 -27.26 -15.53 -38.21
C GLU A 98 -26.77 -16.03 -39.59
N ASP A 99 -25.87 -17.02 -39.67
CA ASP A 99 -25.38 -17.57 -40.95
C ASP A 99 -25.67 -19.08 -41.06
N SER A 100 -26.94 -19.48 -41.13
CA SER A 100 -27.37 -20.81 -41.58
C SER A 100 -28.79 -20.77 -42.14
N GLU A 101 -28.97 -20.18 -43.33
CA GLU A 101 -30.06 -20.52 -44.27
C GLU A 101 -29.51 -20.66 -45.69
#